data_AF-A0A9D4CBT4-F1
#
_entry.id   AF-A0A9D4CBT4-F1
#
_cell.length_a   1.000
_cell.length_b   1.000
_cell.length_c   1.000
_cell.angle_alpha   90.00
_cell.angle_beta   90.00
_cell.angle_gamma   90.00
#
_symmetry.space_group_name_H-M   'P 1'
#
loop_
_entity.id
_entity.type
_entity.pdbx_description
1 polymer ?
#
loop_
_entity_poly.entity_id
_entity_poly.type
_entity_poly.pdbx_seq_one_letter_code
_entity_poly.pdbx_strand_id
1 'polypeptide(L)'
;MSVLRASRTYMMPENTLRDRVLGKVDPETVVMGKVPLFDEFEEAQIVNHFKAMADLGYGYTQQECIDVASQFAVQLGKRTIATPLSMMWMKGFLKRWPEMRVVKPRALDHVGAKMASEKMVSNFFENYQKCLQKHDLQDTPFALQY
;
A
#
# COMPACT_ATOMS: atom_id res chain seq x y z
N MET A 1 -26.04 -26.08 -29.82
CA MET A 1 -27.15 -25.69 -28.91
C MET A 1 -27.56 -24.26 -29.28
N SER A 2 -28.85 -23.94 -29.44
CA SER A 2 -29.26 -22.56 -29.78
C SER A 2 -29.13 -21.62 -28.56
N VAL A 3 -28.93 -20.33 -28.79
CA VAL A 3 -28.78 -19.33 -27.71
C VAL A 3 -30.02 -19.30 -26.79
N LEU A 4 -31.22 -19.41 -27.36
CA LEU A 4 -32.47 -19.54 -26.60
C LEU A 4 -32.52 -20.82 -25.75
N ARG A 5 -32.03 -21.96 -26.29
CA ARG A 5 -31.98 -23.22 -25.55
C ARG A 5 -30.98 -23.15 -24.39
N ALA A 6 -29.82 -22.54 -24.62
CA ALA A 6 -28.82 -22.29 -23.58
C ALA A 6 -29.35 -21.32 -22.51
N SER A 7 -30.08 -20.28 -22.89
CA SER A 7 -30.71 -19.33 -21.96
C SER A 7 -31.64 -20.05 -20.97
N ARG A 8 -32.49 -20.96 -21.46
CA ARG A 8 -33.40 -21.75 -20.63
C ARG A 8 -32.67 -22.77 -19.75
N THR A 9 -31.65 -23.43 -20.28
CA THR A 9 -30.88 -24.44 -19.53
C THR A 9 -30.04 -23.82 -18.41
N TYR A 10 -29.41 -22.67 -18.66
CA TYR A 10 -28.50 -22.02 -17.71
C TYR A 10 -29.14 -20.85 -16.95
N MET A 11 -30.44 -20.59 -17.15
CA MET A 11 -31.18 -19.47 -16.55
C MET A 11 -30.50 -18.10 -16.74
N MET A 12 -29.83 -17.91 -17.88
CA MET A 12 -29.17 -16.67 -18.25
C MET A 12 -29.99 -15.90 -19.28
N PRO A 13 -30.09 -14.56 -19.21
CA PRO A 13 -30.78 -13.77 -20.23
C PRO A 13 -30.21 -14.06 -21.61
N GLU A 14 -31.10 -14.23 -22.60
CA GLU A 14 -30.71 -14.53 -23.97
C GLU A 14 -29.75 -13.46 -24.53
N ASN A 15 -29.98 -12.19 -24.20
CA ASN A 15 -29.13 -11.07 -24.62
C ASN A 15 -27.70 -11.21 -24.10
N THR A 16 -27.50 -11.59 -22.84
CA THR A 16 -26.17 -11.81 -22.26
C THR A 16 -25.41 -12.91 -23.01
N LEU A 17 -26.11 -13.98 -23.39
CA LEU A 17 -25.50 -15.05 -24.18
C LEU A 17 -25.24 -14.61 -25.62
N ARG A 18 -26.14 -13.83 -26.24
CA ARG A 18 -25.94 -13.26 -27.58
C ARG A 18 -24.73 -12.32 -27.60
N ASP A 19 -24.57 -11.46 -26.61
CA ASP A 19 -23.45 -10.51 -26.54
C ASP A 19 -22.11 -11.24 -26.42
N ARG A 20 -22.07 -12.36 -25.69
CA ARG A 20 -20.89 -13.25 -25.62
C ARG A 20 -20.62 -13.97 -26.94
N VAL A 21 -21.65 -14.52 -27.59
CA VAL A 21 -21.50 -15.22 -28.89
C VAL A 21 -21.10 -14.27 -30.01
N LEU A 22 -21.59 -13.03 -29.98
CA LEU A 22 -21.26 -11.98 -30.95
C LEU A 22 -19.92 -11.27 -30.65
N GLY A 23 -19.21 -11.67 -29.59
CA GLY A 23 -17.93 -11.08 -29.20
C GLY A 23 -18.01 -9.63 -28.73
N LYS A 24 -19.21 -9.12 -28.42
CA LYS A 24 -19.39 -7.79 -27.81
C LYS A 24 -18.86 -7.76 -26.37
N VAL A 25 -18.88 -8.92 -25.73
CA VAL A 25 -18.39 -9.14 -24.36
C VAL A 25 -17.45 -10.33 -24.45
N ASP A 26 -16.16 -10.09 -24.29
CA ASP A 26 -15.17 -11.14 -24.29
C ASP A 26 -15.25 -11.92 -22.96
N PRO A 27 -15.63 -13.21 -23.01
CA PRO A 27 -15.84 -14.00 -21.81
C PRO A 27 -14.57 -14.24 -20.99
N GLU A 28 -13.38 -14.11 -21.60
CA GLU A 28 -12.10 -14.35 -20.94
C GLU A 28 -11.56 -13.10 -20.23
N THR A 29 -11.94 -11.90 -20.68
CA THR A 29 -11.44 -10.63 -20.13
C THR A 29 -12.44 -9.92 -19.22
N VAL A 30 -13.72 -10.30 -19.26
CA VAL A 30 -14.75 -9.64 -18.45
C VAL A 30 -14.71 -10.16 -17.02
N VAL A 31 -14.13 -9.33 -16.14
CA VAL A 31 -14.14 -9.55 -14.70
C VAL A 31 -15.41 -8.96 -14.09
N MET A 32 -16.17 -9.79 -13.37
CA MET A 32 -17.38 -9.35 -12.67
C MET A 32 -17.01 -8.46 -11.47
N GLY A 33 -17.44 -7.20 -11.47
CA GLY A 33 -17.31 -6.30 -10.32
C GLY A 33 -16.87 -4.88 -10.68
N LYS A 34 -16.63 -4.06 -9.66
CA LYS A 34 -16.05 -2.73 -9.85
C LYS A 34 -14.56 -2.86 -10.18
N VAL A 35 -14.13 -2.17 -11.22
CA VAL A 35 -12.71 -2.01 -11.55
C VAL A 35 -11.99 -1.38 -10.34
N PRO A 36 -10.82 -1.89 -9.94
CA PRO A 36 -10.01 -1.28 -8.89
C PRO A 36 -9.70 0.20 -9.19
N LEU A 37 -9.52 1.01 -8.14
CA LEU A 37 -9.16 2.42 -8.30
C LEU A 37 -7.77 2.59 -8.94
N PHE A 38 -6.84 1.76 -8.47
CA PHE A 38 -5.47 1.73 -8.93
C PHE A 38 -5.30 0.62 -9.97
N ASP A 39 -4.49 0.89 -10.97
CA ASP A 39 -4.04 -0.15 -11.89
C ASP A 39 -2.96 -1.02 -11.21
N GLU A 40 -2.67 -2.18 -11.77
CA GLU A 40 -1.70 -3.14 -11.21
C GLU A 40 -0.33 -2.49 -11.00
N PHE A 41 0.12 -1.66 -11.94
CA PHE A 41 1.39 -0.94 -11.84
C PHE A 41 1.42 0.07 -10.69
N GLU A 42 0.32 0.78 -10.47
CA GLU A 42 0.19 1.75 -9.38
C GLU A 42 0.13 1.05 -8.03
N GLU A 43 -0.60 -0.07 -7.93
CA GLU A 43 -0.61 -0.88 -6.71
C GLU A 43 0.77 -1.46 -6.41
N ALA A 44 1.52 -1.89 -7.43
CA ALA A 44 2.89 -2.39 -7.26
C ALA A 44 3.84 -1.32 -6.67
N GLN A 45 3.68 -0.04 -7.04
CA GLN A 45 4.46 1.04 -6.42
C GLN A 45 4.15 1.18 -4.93
N ILE A 46 2.88 1.10 -4.54
CA ILE A 46 2.45 1.15 -3.14
C ILE A 46 3.04 -0.04 -2.36
N VAL A 47 3.00 -1.24 -2.94
CA VAL A 47 3.59 -2.46 -2.35
C VAL A 47 5.10 -2.30 -2.15
N ASN A 48 5.82 -1.81 -3.17
CA ASN A 48 7.26 -1.62 -3.09
C ASN A 48 7.65 -0.58 -2.03
N HIS A 49 6.88 0.50 -1.92
CA HIS A 49 7.06 1.48 -0.85
C HIS A 49 6.91 0.85 0.53
N PHE A 50 5.86 0.06 0.76
CA PHE A 50 5.67 -0.60 2.05
C PHE A 50 6.73 -1.66 2.36
N LYS A 51 7.21 -2.40 1.35
CA LYS A 51 8.34 -3.33 1.51
C LYS A 51 9.61 -2.59 1.92
N ALA A 52 9.96 -1.52 1.22
CA ALA A 52 11.14 -0.71 1.54
C ALA A 52 11.05 -0.11 2.95
N MET A 53 9.89 0.39 3.36
CA MET A 53 9.70 0.93 4.71
C MET A 53 9.78 -0.16 5.79
N ALA A 54 9.25 -1.36 5.51
CA ALA A 54 9.39 -2.50 6.40
C ALA A 54 10.86 -2.95 6.56
N ASP A 55 11.64 -2.94 5.47
CA ASP A 55 13.07 -3.24 5.48
C ASP A 55 13.86 -2.22 6.32
N LEU A 56 13.42 -0.95 6.32
CA LEU A 56 13.94 0.11 7.19
C LEU A 56 13.46 0.01 8.65
N GLY A 57 12.65 -1.00 8.99
CA GLY A 57 12.12 -1.23 10.33
C GLY A 57 10.84 -0.45 10.67
N TYR A 58 10.25 0.24 9.69
CA TYR A 58 8.98 0.95 9.83
C TYR A 58 7.82 0.09 9.30
N GLY A 59 7.12 -0.58 10.22
CA GLY A 59 5.88 -1.28 9.91
C GLY A 59 4.69 -0.33 9.93
N TYR A 60 3.87 -0.35 8.87
CA TYR A 60 2.61 0.38 8.83
C TYR A 60 1.45 -0.45 9.38
N THR A 61 0.56 0.21 10.11
CA THR A 61 -0.79 -0.29 10.39
C THR A 61 -1.65 -0.24 9.12
N GLN A 62 -2.76 -0.97 9.12
CA GLN A 62 -3.71 -0.92 7.99
C GLN A 62 -4.27 0.48 7.76
N GLN A 63 -4.46 1.28 8.82
CA GLN A 63 -4.96 2.65 8.67
C GLN A 63 -3.91 3.55 8.01
N GLU A 64 -2.65 3.48 8.44
CA GLU A 64 -1.58 4.28 7.82
C GLU A 64 -1.36 3.88 6.35
N CYS A 65 -1.44 2.60 6.02
CA CYS A 65 -1.41 2.15 4.63
C CYS A 65 -2.55 2.76 3.79
N ILE A 66 -3.76 2.87 4.37
CA ILE A 66 -4.90 3.53 3.72
C ILE A 66 -4.61 5.02 3.53
N ASP A 67 -4.03 5.67 4.53
CA ASP A 67 -3.73 7.11 4.49
C ASP A 67 -2.66 7.42 3.43
N VAL A 68 -1.57 6.64 3.39
CA VAL A 68 -0.52 6.73 2.37
C VAL A 68 -1.10 6.50 0.97
N ALA A 69 -1.89 5.45 0.78
CA ALA A 69 -2.53 5.18 -0.50
C ALA A 69 -3.55 6.27 -0.89
N SER A 70 -4.24 6.89 0.08
CA SER A 70 -5.17 7.99 -0.18
C SER A 70 -4.44 9.23 -0.68
N GLN A 71 -3.29 9.55 -0.08
CA GLN A 71 -2.44 10.64 -0.54
C GLN A 71 -1.91 10.37 -1.94
N PHE A 72 -1.49 9.14 -2.22
CA PHE A 72 -1.07 8.73 -3.55
C PHE A 72 -2.20 8.85 -4.59
N ALA A 73 -3.44 8.46 -4.23
CA ALA A 73 -4.61 8.65 -5.10
C ALA A 73 -4.89 10.13 -5.41
N VAL A 74 -4.67 11.02 -4.44
CA VAL A 74 -4.81 12.48 -4.64
C VAL A 74 -3.73 13.01 -5.57
N GLN A 75 -2.48 12.56 -5.39
CA GLN A 75 -1.35 12.94 -6.27
C GLN A 75 -1.57 12.51 -7.72
N LEU A 76 -2.16 11.33 -7.93
CA LEU A 76 -2.54 10.85 -9.26
C LEU A 76 -3.82 11.50 -9.83
N GLY A 77 -4.47 12.39 -9.08
CA GLY A 77 -5.73 13.03 -9.49
C GLY A 77 -6.93 12.08 -9.54
N LYS A 78 -6.81 10.86 -8.99
CA LYS A 78 -7.89 9.85 -9.00
C LYS A 78 -8.93 10.08 -7.92
N ARG A 79 -8.56 10.81 -6.85
CA ARG A 79 -9.45 11.16 -5.73
C ARG A 79 -9.15 12.56 -5.20
N THR A 80 -10.07 13.05 -4.38
CA THR A 80 -9.92 14.31 -3.63
C THR A 80 -9.60 14.01 -2.16
N ILE A 81 -8.97 14.97 -1.48
CA ILE A 81 -8.62 14.88 -0.05
C ILE A 81 -9.86 14.59 0.82
N ALA A 82 -11.02 15.10 0.43
CA ALA A 82 -12.28 14.88 1.14
C ALA A 82 -12.82 13.44 1.06
N THR A 83 -12.29 12.62 0.14
CA THR A 83 -12.79 11.26 -0.13
C THR A 83 -11.69 10.21 0.00
N PRO A 84 -11.10 10.01 1.19
CA PRO A 84 -10.03 9.04 1.38
C PRO A 84 -10.48 7.61 1.05
N LEU A 85 -9.50 6.74 0.86
CA LEU A 85 -9.72 5.31 0.72
C LEU A 85 -10.29 4.74 2.01
N SER A 86 -11.01 3.64 1.89
CA SER A 86 -11.68 3.00 3.03
C SER A 86 -11.04 1.66 3.38
N MET A 87 -11.39 1.14 4.55
CA MET A 87 -11.03 -0.22 4.95
C MET A 87 -11.51 -1.29 3.95
N MET A 88 -12.56 -1.00 3.18
CA MET A 88 -13.02 -1.90 2.11
C MET A 88 -12.03 -1.96 0.95
N TRP A 89 -11.43 -0.82 0.59
CA TRP A 89 -10.34 -0.79 -0.40
C TRP A 89 -9.15 -1.62 0.10
N MET A 90 -8.74 -1.45 1.36
CA MET A 90 -7.64 -2.22 1.97
C MET A 90 -7.88 -3.73 1.91
N LYS A 91 -9.09 -4.19 2.25
CA LYS A 91 -9.45 -5.62 2.13
C LYS A 91 -9.32 -6.14 0.70
N GLY A 92 -9.72 -5.34 -0.29
CA GLY A 92 -9.56 -5.66 -1.71
C GLY A 92 -8.10 -5.69 -2.14
N PHE A 93 -7.32 -4.69 -1.70
CA PHE A 93 -5.88 -4.58 -1.96
C PHE A 93 -5.13 -5.80 -1.41
N LEU A 94 -5.35 -6.20 -0.16
CA LEU A 94 -4.76 -7.40 0.44
C LEU A 94 -5.26 -8.73 -0.16
N LYS A 95 -6.36 -8.70 -0.92
CA LYS A 95 -6.80 -9.88 -1.69
C LYS A 95 -6.03 -10.00 -3.01
N ARG A 96 -5.65 -8.86 -3.62
CA ARG A 96 -4.83 -8.81 -4.83
C ARG A 96 -3.34 -9.03 -4.53
N TRP A 97 -2.87 -8.51 -3.40
CA TRP A 97 -1.48 -8.59 -2.93
C TRP A 97 -1.40 -9.39 -1.61
N PRO A 98 -1.57 -10.72 -1.66
CA PRO A 98 -1.63 -11.56 -0.46
C PRO A 98 -0.31 -11.57 0.33
N GLU A 99 0.84 -11.30 -0.29
CA GLU A 99 2.13 -11.27 0.39
C GLU A 99 2.24 -10.13 1.41
N MET A 100 1.46 -9.06 1.22
CA MET A 100 1.41 -7.92 2.14
C MET A 100 0.77 -8.26 3.50
N ARG A 101 -0.01 -9.35 3.60
CA ARG A 101 -0.64 -9.77 4.87
C ARG A 101 0.37 -10.19 5.95
N VAL A 102 1.60 -10.50 5.57
CA VAL A 102 2.60 -11.11 6.46
C VAL A 102 3.31 -10.07 7.34
N VAL A 103 3.13 -8.77 7.09
CA VAL A 103 3.72 -7.71 7.91
C VAL A 103 2.82 -7.41 9.10
N LYS A 104 2.75 -8.31 10.08
CA LYS A 104 2.31 -7.88 11.42
C LYS A 104 3.34 -6.85 11.88
N PRO A 105 2.97 -5.59 12.20
CA PRO A 105 3.87 -4.73 12.93
C PRO A 105 4.25 -5.51 14.19
N ARG A 106 5.54 -5.81 14.35
CA ARG A 106 6.03 -6.37 15.60
C ARG A 106 5.55 -5.38 16.66
N ALA A 107 4.77 -5.86 17.63
CA ALA A 107 4.53 -5.08 18.84
C ALA A 107 5.89 -4.57 19.29
N LEU A 108 6.00 -3.26 19.57
CA LEU A 108 7.25 -2.60 19.97
C LEU A 108 8.02 -3.59 20.84
N ASP A 109 9.10 -4.15 20.29
CA ASP A 109 9.83 -5.19 21.02
C ASP A 109 10.18 -4.55 22.37
N HIS A 110 10.11 -5.29 23.47
CA HIS A 110 10.31 -4.70 24.80
C HIS A 110 11.64 -3.92 24.89
N VAL A 111 12.57 -4.27 23.99
CA VAL A 111 13.81 -3.56 23.66
C VAL A 111 13.57 -2.18 23.00
N GLY A 112 12.75 -2.07 21.97
CA GLY A 112 12.39 -0.79 21.32
C GLY A 112 11.68 0.18 22.27
N ALA A 113 10.82 -0.34 23.17
CA ALA A 113 10.15 0.50 24.17
C ALA A 113 11.13 1.02 25.23
N LYS A 114 12.13 0.21 25.60
CA LYS A 114 13.25 0.63 26.46
C LYS A 114 14.19 1.61 25.77
N MET A 115 14.47 1.40 24.48
CA MET A 115 15.35 2.24 23.66
C MET A 115 14.74 3.62 23.36
N ALA A 116 13.42 3.68 23.19
CA ALA A 116 12.66 4.93 23.01
C ALA A 116 12.24 5.59 24.34
N SER A 117 12.68 5.07 25.49
CA SER A 117 12.44 5.74 26.77
C SER A 117 13.19 7.08 26.81
N GLU A 118 12.56 8.10 27.40
CA GLU A 118 13.12 9.45 27.52
C GLU A 118 14.58 9.43 28.00
N LYS A 119 14.86 8.64 29.03
CA LYS A 119 16.20 8.47 29.61
C LYS A 119 17.22 7.91 28.61
N MET A 120 16.82 6.96 27.76
CA MET A 120 17.73 6.32 26.80
C MET A 120 17.98 7.23 25.60
N VAL A 121 16.93 7.94 25.14
CA VAL A 121 17.03 8.94 24.07
C VAL A 121 17.91 10.10 24.51
N SER A 122 17.70 10.64 25.71
CA SER A 122 18.57 11.68 26.29
C SER A 122 20.03 11.20 26.39
N ASN A 123 20.26 9.99 26.91
CA ASN A 123 21.61 9.42 26.98
C ASN A 123 22.26 9.25 25.61
N PHE A 124 21.50 8.86 24.58
CA PHE A 124 22.04 8.75 23.22
C PHE A 124 22.51 10.11 22.70
N PHE A 125 21.66 11.15 22.78
CA PHE A 125 22.02 12.49 22.31
C PHE A 125 23.14 13.14 23.13
N GLU A 126 23.17 12.93 24.45
CA GLU A 126 24.27 13.38 25.29
C GLU A 126 25.60 12.69 24.93
N ASN A 127 25.58 11.37 24.72
CA ASN A 127 26.78 10.63 24.33
C ASN A 127 27.23 11.01 22.91
N TYR A 128 26.28 11.26 22.01
CA TYR A 128 26.54 11.76 20.68
C TYR A 128 27.21 13.14 20.73
N GLN A 129 26.66 14.07 21.51
CA GLN A 129 27.25 15.40 21.72
C GLN A 129 28.66 15.31 22.33
N LYS A 130 28.88 14.43 23.32
CA LYS A 130 30.20 14.17 23.90
C LYS A 130 31.19 13.62 22.86
N CYS A 131 30.75 12.72 21.99
CA CYS A 131 31.58 12.21 20.89
C CYS A 131 31.93 13.33 19.90
N LEU A 132 30.96 14.15 19.49
CA LEU A 132 31.20 15.28 18.59
C LEU A 132 32.20 16.29 19.19
N GLN A 133 32.09 16.59 20.49
CA GLN A 133 33.03 17.46 21.20
C GLN A 133 34.42 16.83 21.34
N LYS A 134 34.48 15.53 21.66
CA LYS A 134 35.75 14.80 21.81
C LYS A 134 36.54 14.72 20.50
N HIS A 135 35.86 14.69 19.37
CA HIS A 135 36.46 14.58 18.04
C HIS A 135 36.50 15.92 17.28
N ASP A 136 36.11 17.03 17.91
CA ASP A 136 36.11 18.38 17.35
C ASP A 136 35.32 18.51 16.03
N LEU A 137 34.23 17.75 15.91
CA LEU A 137 33.38 17.66 14.72
C LEU A 137 32.23 18.67 14.73
N GLN A 138 32.25 19.65 15.64
CA GLN A 138 31.13 20.58 15.82
C GLN A 138 31.08 21.68 14.75
N ASP A 139 32.22 22.00 14.14
CA ASP A 139 32.39 23.10 13.17
C ASP A 139 33.21 22.66 11.94
N THR A 140 32.95 21.46 11.40
CA THR A 140 33.30 21.24 9.99
C THR A 140 32.18 21.84 9.14
N PRO A 141 32.36 23.04 8.54
CA PRO A 141 31.48 23.42 7.45
C PRO A 141 31.59 22.28 6.44
N PHE A 142 30.45 21.70 6.06
CA PHE A 142 30.39 20.89 4.86
C PHE A 142 30.74 21.87 3.74
N ALA A 143 32.03 21.98 3.45
CA ALA A 143 32.54 22.88 2.44
C ALA A 143 31.87 22.43 1.15
N LEU A 144 30.96 23.27 0.68
CA LEU A 144 30.55 23.36 -0.70
C LEU A 144 31.85 23.44 -1.52
N GLN A 145 32.33 22.30 -2.00
CA GLN A 145 33.41 22.23 -2.96
C GLN A 145 32.96 21.35 -4.12
N TYR A 146 32.48 22.08 -5.13
CA TYR A 146 32.28 21.77 -6.55
C TYR A 146 31.08 20.91 -6.94
#